data_AF-A0A7W0JHE2-F1
#
_entry.id   AF-A0A7W0JHE2-F1
#
_cell.length_a   1.000
_cell.length_b   1.000
_cell.length_c   1.000
_cell.angle_alpha   90.00
_cell.angle_beta   90.00
_cell.angle_gamma   90.00
#
_symmetry.space_group_name_H-M   'P 1'
#
loop_
_entity.id
_entity.type
_entity.pdbx_description
1 polymer ?
#
loop_
_entity_poly.entity_id
_entity_poly.type
_entity_poly.pdbx_seq_one_letter_code
_entity_poly.pdbx_strand_id
1 'polypeptide(L)'
;MEAIRANEISDIIRQQIENFETGVTVTEVGTVIKVGDGIAEVHGLEKVMAGELLEFPHDVRGLALNLEEDKVGVVLFGEFQAVKEGDTVKRTGRIMSLPVGDALI
;
A
#
# COMPACT_ATOMS: atom_id res chain seq x y z
N MET A 1 1.67 -35.88 -14.59
CA MET A 1 2.49 -34.65 -14.71
C MET A 1 2.20 -34.08 -16.08
N GLU A 2 1.12 -33.31 -16.19
CA GLU A 2 0.82 -32.59 -17.43
C GLU A 2 1.75 -31.38 -17.52
N ALA A 3 2.48 -31.30 -18.63
CA ALA A 3 3.23 -30.12 -18.98
C ALA A 3 2.22 -28.97 -19.15
N ILE A 4 2.23 -28.03 -18.21
CA ILE A 4 1.58 -26.72 -18.35
C ILE A 4 2.01 -26.19 -19.72
N ARG A 5 1.05 -26.07 -20.65
CA ARG A 5 1.35 -25.80 -22.04
C ARG A 5 1.86 -24.37 -22.12
N ALA A 6 3.10 -24.18 -22.58
CA ALA A 6 3.76 -22.87 -22.70
C ALA A 6 2.92 -21.82 -23.45
N ASN A 7 1.96 -22.25 -24.27
CA ASN A 7 1.00 -21.39 -24.97
C ASN A 7 0.05 -20.68 -24.00
N GLU A 8 -0.50 -21.36 -22.99
CA GLU A 8 -1.45 -20.74 -22.02
C GLU A 8 -0.77 -19.65 -21.20
N ILE A 9 0.50 -19.85 -20.81
CA ILE A 9 1.29 -18.84 -20.09
C ILE A 9 1.54 -17.63 -20.99
N SER A 10 1.84 -17.86 -22.28
CA SER A 10 2.09 -16.79 -23.25
C SER A 10 0.83 -15.97 -23.53
N ASP A 11 -0.34 -16.61 -23.57
CA ASP A 11 -1.62 -15.95 -23.77
C ASP A 11 -2.01 -15.10 -22.54
N ILE A 12 -1.82 -15.61 -21.32
CA ILE A 12 -2.08 -14.86 -20.09
C ILE A 12 -1.19 -13.60 -20.00
N ILE A 13 0.10 -13.71 -20.31
CA ILE A 13 1.02 -12.56 -20.28
C ILE A 13 0.65 -11.54 -21.36
N ARG A 14 0.31 -11.98 -22.58
CA ARG A 14 -0.14 -11.09 -23.66
C ARG A 14 -1.38 -10.31 -23.25
N GLN A 15 -2.34 -10.98 -22.61
CA GLN A 15 -3.57 -10.38 -22.12
C GLN A 15 -3.32 -9.38 -20.97
N GLN A 16 -2.33 -9.62 -20.10
CA GLN A 16 -1.93 -8.64 -19.07
C GLN A 16 -1.28 -7.39 -19.66
N ILE A 17 -0.52 -7.52 -20.75
CA ILE A 17 0.10 -6.38 -21.45
C ILE A 17 -0.96 -5.55 -22.18
N GLU A 18 -1.92 -6.19 -22.85
CA GLU A 18 -3.01 -5.50 -23.56
C GLU A 18 -3.91 -4.69 -22.60
N ASN A 19 -4.09 -5.17 -21.37
CA ASN A 19 -4.88 -4.48 -20.34
C ASN A 19 -4.06 -3.50 -19.49
N PHE A 20 -2.79 -3.25 -19.82
CA PHE A 20 -1.94 -2.33 -19.08
C PHE A 20 -2.26 -0.88 -19.48
N GLU A 21 -3.29 -0.29 -18.86
CA GLU A 21 -3.57 1.14 -18.98
C GLU A 21 -2.62 1.96 -18.08
N THR A 22 -1.78 2.78 -18.70
CA THR A 22 -0.93 3.77 -18.02
C THR A 22 -1.78 4.98 -17.58
N GLY A 23 -2.64 4.77 -16.59
CA GLY A 23 -3.36 5.86 -15.94
C GLY A 23 -2.41 6.69 -15.07
N VAL A 24 -2.18 7.96 -15.43
CA VAL A 24 -1.50 8.92 -14.55
C VAL A 24 -2.43 9.15 -13.35
N THR A 25 -2.18 8.43 -12.26
CA THR A 25 -2.96 8.56 -11.02
C THR A 25 -2.32 9.65 -10.18
N VAL A 26 -3.07 10.73 -9.91
CA VAL A 26 -2.63 11.77 -8.97
C VAL A 26 -2.75 11.19 -7.56
N THR A 27 -1.68 10.57 -7.09
CA THR A 27 -1.54 10.11 -5.70
C THR A 27 -0.99 11.20 -4.82
N GLU A 28 -1.61 11.34 -3.66
CA GLU A 28 -1.14 12.22 -2.60
C GLU A 28 0.01 11.55 -1.84
N VAL A 29 1.04 12.34 -1.52
CA VAL A 29 2.25 11.87 -0.85
C VAL A 29 2.46 12.62 0.45
N GLY A 30 2.96 11.91 1.46
CA GLY A 30 3.39 12.45 2.73
C GLY A 30 4.84 12.09 3.02
N THR A 31 5.37 12.61 4.12
CA THR A 31 6.75 12.37 4.55
C THR A 31 6.78 11.86 5.99
N VAL A 32 7.53 10.80 6.26
CA VAL A 32 7.72 10.29 7.62
C VAL A 32 8.53 11.30 8.44
N ILE A 33 7.96 11.79 9.53
CA ILE A 33 8.66 12.62 10.51
C ILE A 33 9.45 11.74 11.48
N LYS A 34 8.78 10.69 11.98
CA LYS A 34 9.30 9.83 13.04
C LYS A 34 8.78 8.41 12.87
N VAL A 35 9.59 7.42 13.21
CA VAL A 35 9.19 6.02 13.29
C VAL A 35 9.71 5.39 14.58
N GLY A 36 8.88 4.63 15.26
CA GLY A 36 9.25 3.93 16.49
C GLY A 36 8.21 2.92 16.93
N ASP A 37 8.66 1.74 17.37
CA ASP A 37 7.81 0.66 17.91
C ASP A 37 6.60 0.32 17.02
N GLY A 38 6.82 0.25 15.70
CA GLY A 38 5.76 -0.03 14.72
C GLY A 38 4.77 1.11 14.47
N ILE A 39 5.00 2.30 15.01
CA ILE A 39 4.20 3.51 14.77
C ILE A 39 5.05 4.52 13.98
N ALA A 40 4.49 5.06 12.90
CA ALA A 40 5.06 6.16 12.14
C ALA A 40 4.19 7.41 12.28
N GLU A 41 4.83 8.56 12.51
CA GLU A 41 4.21 9.88 12.35
C GLU A 41 4.53 10.39 10.96
N VAL A 42 3.50 10.69 10.18
CA VAL A 42 3.60 11.14 8.79
C VAL A 42 3.05 12.56 8.69
N HIS A 43 3.80 13.46 8.07
CA HIS A 43 3.35 14.80 7.73
C HIS A 43 2.70 14.82 6.33
N GLY A 44 1.64 15.60 6.19
CA GLY A 44 0.89 15.74 4.94
C GLY A 44 -0.27 14.75 4.86
N LEU A 45 -0.58 14.26 3.66
CA LEU A 45 -1.75 13.40 3.41
C LEU A 45 -3.07 14.07 3.84
N GLU A 46 -3.33 15.31 3.40
CA GLU A 46 -4.48 16.14 3.79
C GLU A 46 -5.83 15.44 3.59
N LYS A 47 -5.95 14.60 2.56
CA LYS A 47 -7.21 13.89 2.26
C LYS A 47 -7.19 12.43 2.70
N VAL A 48 -6.30 12.02 3.60
CA VAL A 48 -6.31 10.65 4.14
C VAL A 48 -7.56 10.39 4.97
N MET A 49 -8.08 9.17 4.90
CA MET A 49 -9.21 8.71 5.70
C MET A 49 -8.73 7.85 6.86
N ALA A 50 -9.45 7.90 7.98
CA ALA A 50 -9.17 7.01 9.10
C ALA A 50 -9.46 5.55 8.70
N GLY A 51 -8.55 4.64 9.04
CA GLY A 51 -8.62 3.24 8.63
C GLY A 51 -8.18 3.00 7.18
N GLU A 52 -7.56 3.99 6.54
CA GLU A 52 -7.02 3.85 5.19
C GLU A 52 -5.66 3.14 5.19
N LEU A 53 -5.44 2.32 4.16
CA LEU A 53 -4.15 1.68 3.93
C LEU A 53 -3.19 2.67 3.25
N LEU A 54 -1.99 2.77 3.80
CA LEU A 54 -0.89 3.58 3.30
C LEU A 54 0.25 2.68 2.84
N GLU A 55 0.93 3.09 1.79
CA GLU A 55 2.11 2.41 1.24
C GLU A 55 3.37 3.17 1.61
N PHE A 56 4.29 2.46 2.24
CA PHE A 56 5.61 2.94 2.58
C PHE A 56 6.64 2.33 1.60
N PRO A 57 7.86 2.87 1.56
CA PRO A 57 8.95 2.22 0.86
C PRO A 57 9.24 0.83 1.46
N HIS A 58 9.95 -0.01 0.70
CA HIS A 58 10.35 -1.36 1.14
C HIS A 58 9.20 -2.36 1.33
N ASP A 59 8.09 -2.19 0.61
CA ASP A 59 6.89 -3.06 0.67
C ASP A 59 6.24 -3.11 2.06
N VAL A 60 6.50 -2.09 2.89
CA VAL A 60 5.82 -1.90 4.17
C VAL A 60 4.49 -1.23 3.91
N ARG A 61 3.44 -1.73 4.56
CA ARG A 61 2.11 -1.11 4.54
C ARG A 61 1.80 -0.54 5.90
N GLY A 62 0.90 0.42 5.96
CA GLY A 62 0.44 0.95 7.23
C GLY A 62 -1.03 1.30 7.25
N LEU A 63 -1.59 1.42 8.44
CA LEU A 63 -2.97 1.83 8.67
C LEU A 63 -3.00 3.22 9.29
N ALA A 64 -3.67 4.17 8.64
CA ALA A 64 -3.90 5.48 9.23
C ALA A 64 -4.89 5.34 10.39
N LEU A 65 -4.46 5.65 11.61
CA LEU A 65 -5.29 5.56 12.82
C LEU A 65 -5.73 6.95 13.30
N ASN A 66 -4.76 7.77 13.68
CA ASN A 66 -5.00 9.10 14.22
C ASN A 66 -4.77 10.14 13.12
N LEU A 67 -5.76 11.01 12.91
CA LEU A 67 -5.66 12.14 11.99
C LEU A 67 -5.62 13.41 12.84
N GLU A 68 -4.48 14.06 12.91
CA GLU A 68 -4.30 15.38 13.52
C GLU A 68 -4.20 16.45 12.42
N GLU A 69 -4.12 17.73 12.80
CA GLU A 69 -4.18 18.85 11.85
C GLU A 69 -2.95 18.90 10.93
N ASP A 70 -1.78 18.51 11.45
CA ASP A 70 -0.47 18.57 10.79
C ASP A 70 0.18 17.19 10.62
N LYS A 71 -0.32 16.17 11.32
CA LYS A 71 0.28 14.84 11.35
C LYS A 71 -0.73 13.71 11.36
N VAL A 72 -0.30 12.58 10.83
CA VAL A 72 -1.07 11.35 10.74
C VAL A 72 -0.30 10.25 11.47
N GLY A 73 -0.94 9.66 12.47
CA GLY A 73 -0.43 8.49 13.17
C GLY A 73 -0.75 7.22 12.39
N VAL A 74 0.28 6.50 11.97
CA VAL A 74 0.18 5.32 11.12
C VAL A 74 0.77 4.11 11.84
N VAL A 75 0.04 3.01 11.91
CA VAL A 75 0.58 1.73 12.39
C VAL A 75 1.12 0.94 11.22
N LEU A 76 2.38 0.50 11.31
CA LEU A 76 3.07 -0.23 10.27
C LEU A 76 2.81 -1.74 10.38
N PHE A 77 2.52 -2.35 9.24
CA PHE A 77 2.45 -3.78 9.03
C PHE A 77 3.72 -4.23 8.28
N GLY A 78 4.58 -4.98 8.97
CA GLY A 78 5.83 -5.50 8.42
C GLY A 78 7.07 -5.02 9.19
N GLU A 79 8.21 -5.02 8.53
CA GLU A 79 9.49 -4.64 9.12
C GLU A 79 9.61 -3.11 9.24
N PHE A 80 9.17 -2.56 10.38
CA PHE A 80 9.27 -1.12 10.65
C PHE A 80 10.72 -0.59 10.62
N GLN A 81 11.73 -1.45 10.80
CA GLN A 81 13.15 -1.07 10.74
C GLN A 81 13.62 -0.64 9.35
N ALA A 82 12.89 -1.03 8.30
CA ALA A 82 13.17 -0.63 6.93
C ALA A 82 12.71 0.81 6.64
N VAL A 83 11.72 1.31 7.37
CA VAL A 83 11.19 2.67 7.23
C VAL A 83 12.06 3.64 8.02
N LYS A 84 12.37 4.79 7.43
CA LYS A 84 13.19 5.84 8.05
C LYS A 84 12.51 7.20 7.98
N GLU A 85 12.97 8.11 8.83
CA GLU A 85 12.59 9.52 8.76
C GLU A 85 12.95 10.10 7.38
N GLY A 86 12.05 10.88 6.81
CA GLY A 86 12.16 11.42 5.46
C GLY A 86 11.60 10.53 4.35
N ASP A 87 11.21 9.28 4.65
CA ASP A 87 10.62 8.40 3.64
C ASP A 87 9.28 8.94 3.11
N THR A 88 9.04 8.72 1.83
CA THR A 88 7.79 9.12 1.18
C THR A 88 6.72 8.06 1.39
N VAL A 89 5.57 8.49 1.90
CA VAL A 89 4.39 7.66 2.12
C VAL A 89 3.35 7.99 1.07
N LYS A 90 2.73 6.96 0.49
CA LYS A 90 1.69 7.13 -0.53
C LYS A 90 0.35 6.66 0.01
N ARG A 91 -0.69 7.42 -0.31
CA ARG A 91 -2.06 7.02 0.00
C ARG A 91 -2.61 6.08 -1.07
N THR A 92 -3.27 4.99 -0.65
CA THR A 92 -3.87 4.02 -1.58
C THR A 92 -5.30 4.35 -2.03
N GLY A 93 -6.02 5.22 -1.32
CA GLY A 93 -7.45 5.49 -1.56
C GLY A 93 -8.38 4.41 -1.03
N ARG A 94 -7.85 3.38 -0.36
CA ARG A 94 -8.59 2.17 0.02
C ARG A 94 -8.61 2.02 1.52
N ILE A 95 -9.83 2.02 2.08
CA ILE A 95 -10.05 1.57 3.46
C ILE A 95 -9.63 0.11 3.57
N MET A 96 -8.93 -0.22 4.66
CA MET A 96 -8.46 -1.58 4.89
C MET A 96 -9.63 -2.57 4.79
N SER A 97 -9.46 -3.53 3.90
CA SER A 97 -10.45 -4.57 3.62
C SER A 97 -9.73 -5.91 3.51
N LEU A 98 -10.45 -6.98 3.85
CA LEU A 98 -9.95 -8.34 3.76
C LEU A 98 -10.87 -9.13 2.83
N PRO A 99 -10.30 -9.98 1.94
CA PRO A 99 -11.10 -10.90 1.16
C PRO A 99 -11.77 -11.91 2.09
N VAL A 100 -13.04 -12.21 1.82
CA VAL A 100 -13.85 -13.20 2.55
C VAL A 100 -14.48 -14.17 1.55
N GLY A 101 -14.73 -15.41 1.97
CA GLY A 101 -15.41 -16.42 1.15
C GLY A 101 -15.12 -17.86 1.61
N ASP A 102 -15.86 -18.82 1.05
CA ASP A 102 -15.80 -20.24 1.45
C ASP A 102 -14.43 -20.88 1.24
N ALA A 103 -13.60 -20.32 0.35
CA ALA A 103 -12.23 -20.77 0.12
C ALA A 103 -11.27 -20.57 1.31
N LEU A 104 -11.70 -19.86 2.35
CA LEU A 104 -10.95 -19.60 3.59
C LEU A 104 -11.39 -20.50 4.76
N ILE A 105 -12.39 -21.37 4.58
CA ILE A 105 -12.95 -22.27 5.61
C ILE A 105 -12.21 -23.61 5.64
#